data_AF-A0A6N8BA44-F1
#
_entry.id   AF-A0A6N8BA44-F1
#
_cell.length_a   1.000
_cell.length_b   1.000
_cell.length_c   1.000
_cell.angle_alpha   90.00
_cell.angle_beta   90.00
_cell.angle_gamma   90.00
#
_symmetry.space_group_name_H-M   'P 1'
#
loop_
_entity.id
_entity.type
_entity.pdbx_description
1 polymer ?
#
loop_
_entity_poly.entity_id
_entity_poly.type
_entity_poly.pdbx_seq_one_letter_code
_entity_poly.pdbx_strand_id
1 'polypeptide(L)'
;MSFKTSWCCCLLLITSSKLVICHEIAHRLLHPELNYFMLLETYFNAGKFENEADRFVAELLLSERIPYPGETVYEFAARYEVPVELVKTLHKV
;
A
#
# COMPACT_ATOMS: atom_id res chain seq x y z
N MET A 1 -21.44 -18.62 15.98
CA MET A 1 -20.51 -17.57 16.44
C MET A 1 -19.18 -17.82 15.75
N SER A 2 -18.98 -17.20 14.57
CA SER A 2 -17.78 -17.44 13.77
C SER A 2 -16.73 -16.42 14.18
N PHE A 3 -15.63 -16.91 14.75
CA PHE A 3 -14.48 -16.10 15.13
C PHE A 3 -13.85 -15.52 13.86
N LYS A 4 -14.20 -14.27 13.55
CA LYS A 4 -13.40 -13.44 12.65
C LYS A 4 -12.15 -13.05 13.43
N THR A 5 -11.10 -13.84 13.29
CA THR A 5 -9.76 -13.43 13.74
C THR A 5 -9.44 -12.11 13.04
N SER A 6 -9.42 -11.06 13.86
CA SER A 6 -9.14 -9.67 13.54
C SER A 6 -7.72 -9.54 13.00
N TRP A 7 -7.56 -9.69 11.68
CA TRP A 7 -6.44 -9.14 10.95
C TRP A 7 -6.86 -7.76 10.46
N CYS A 8 -5.97 -6.79 10.67
CA CYS A 8 -6.15 -5.36 10.46
C CYS A 8 -6.96 -4.98 9.20
N CYS A 9 -7.61 -3.83 9.32
CA CYS A 9 -8.61 -3.22 8.45
C CYS A 9 -8.18 -2.89 6.99
N CYS A 10 -7.12 -3.48 6.42
CA CYS A 10 -6.49 -3.02 5.16
C CYS A 10 -6.66 -3.91 3.91
N LEU A 11 -7.57 -4.89 3.91
CA LEU A 11 -7.82 -5.72 2.72
C LEU A 11 -9.03 -5.25 1.91
N LEU A 12 -8.83 -4.32 0.98
CA LEU A 12 -9.73 -4.22 -0.18
C LEU A 12 -9.02 -4.10 -1.54
N LEU A 13 -7.69 -3.92 -1.63
CA LEU A 13 -7.03 -3.67 -2.93
C LEU A 13 -5.76 -4.47 -3.25
N ILE A 14 -5.24 -5.28 -2.32
CA ILE A 14 -3.97 -5.98 -2.52
C ILE A 14 -4.19 -7.50 -2.58
N THR A 15 -4.02 -8.09 -3.77
CA THR A 15 -4.24 -9.52 -4.01
C THR A 15 -2.98 -10.38 -3.84
N SER A 16 -1.79 -9.77 -3.68
CA SER A 16 -0.49 -10.47 -3.61
C SER A 16 0.16 -10.40 -2.23
N SER A 17 0.65 -11.53 -1.73
CA SER A 17 1.36 -11.62 -0.44
C SER A 17 2.60 -10.72 -0.36
N LYS A 18 3.29 -10.50 -1.49
CA LYS A 18 4.47 -9.62 -1.56
C LYS A 18 4.09 -8.17 -1.22
N LEU A 19 2.97 -7.70 -1.74
CA LEU A 19 2.51 -6.33 -1.53
C LEU A 19 2.10 -6.11 -0.08
N VAL A 20 1.40 -7.08 0.54
CA VAL A 20 1.06 -7.03 1.97
C VAL A 20 2.34 -6.95 2.82
N ILE A 21 3.34 -7.78 2.53
CA ILE A 21 4.61 -7.74 3.28
C ILE A 21 5.30 -6.38 3.14
N CYS A 22 5.38 -5.84 1.92
CA CYS A 22 5.96 -4.52 1.70
C CYS A 22 5.18 -3.42 2.44
N HIS A 23 3.86 -3.52 2.51
CA HIS A 23 2.99 -2.58 3.22
C HIS A 23 3.24 -2.58 4.73
N GLU A 24 3.30 -3.77 5.33
CA GLU A 24 3.58 -3.88 6.77
C GLU A 24 5.02 -3.46 7.10
N ILE A 25 5.98 -3.69 6.20
CA ILE A 25 7.33 -3.14 6.32
C ILE A 25 7.29 -1.61 6.29
N ALA A 26 6.51 -1.01 5.38
CA ALA A 26 6.36 0.44 5.30
C ALA A 26 5.83 1.02 6.61
N HIS A 27 4.78 0.43 7.18
CA HIS A 27 4.26 0.80 8.50
C HIS A 27 5.34 0.70 9.58
N ARG A 28 6.10 -0.40 9.60
CA ARG A 28 7.13 -0.58 10.62
C ARG A 28 8.27 0.43 10.53
N LEU A 29 8.63 0.85 9.32
CA LEU A 29 9.71 1.80 9.06
C LEU A 29 9.28 3.26 9.22
N LEU A 30 8.13 3.63 8.67
CA LEU A 30 7.64 5.02 8.68
C LEU A 30 6.94 5.38 9.98
N HIS A 31 6.30 4.39 10.61
CA HIS A 31 5.38 4.61 11.74
C HIS A 31 5.71 3.68 12.93
N PRO A 32 6.98 3.61 13.39
CA PRO A 32 7.41 2.63 14.38
C PRO A 32 6.73 2.77 15.75
N GLU A 33 6.27 3.98 16.07
CA GLU A 33 5.60 4.32 17.34
C GLU A 33 4.08 4.15 17.28
N LEU A 34 3.51 3.95 16.08
CA LEU A 34 2.08 3.73 15.91
C LEU A 34 1.73 2.30 16.28
N ASN A 35 1.15 2.16 17.47
CA ASN A 35 0.57 0.90 17.91
C ASN A 35 -0.94 0.90 17.69
N TYR A 36 -1.50 -0.31 17.62
CA TYR A 36 -2.93 -0.56 17.42
C TYR A 36 -3.83 0.18 18.42
N PHE A 37 -3.35 0.41 19.64
CA PHE A 37 -4.10 1.10 20.69
C PHE A 37 -4.28 2.60 20.39
N MET A 38 -3.26 3.28 19.83
CA MET A 38 -3.39 4.68 19.46
C MET A 38 -4.43 4.92 18.35
N LEU A 39 -4.62 3.94 17.46
CA LEU A 39 -5.63 3.99 16.40
C LEU A 39 -7.07 3.83 16.91
N LEU A 40 -7.26 3.15 18.05
CA LEU A 40 -8.58 2.92 18.64
C LEU A 40 -9.02 4.01 19.61
N GLU A 41 -8.07 4.63 20.33
CA GLU A 41 -8.38 5.58 21.41
C GLU A 41 -8.41 7.04 20.96
N THR A 42 -7.85 7.36 19.79
CA THR A 42 -7.89 8.70 19.22
C THR A 42 -8.65 8.66 17.91
N TYR A 43 -9.36 9.74 17.54
CA TYR A 43 -9.96 9.94 16.21
C TYR A 43 -8.85 10.12 15.15
N PHE A 44 -7.94 9.15 15.10
CA PHE A 44 -6.71 9.20 14.35
C PHE A 44 -7.02 9.05 12.87
N ASN A 45 -6.40 9.88 12.03
CA ASN A 45 -6.57 9.77 10.60
C ASN A 45 -5.72 8.60 10.07
N ALA A 46 -6.18 7.37 10.30
CA ALA A 46 -5.55 6.15 9.80
C ALA A 46 -5.29 6.23 8.29
N GLY A 47 -6.19 6.87 7.54
CA GLY A 47 -6.05 7.05 6.10
C GLY A 47 -4.77 7.80 5.68
N LYS A 48 -4.22 8.69 6.51
CA LYS A 48 -2.92 9.32 6.22
C LYS A 48 -1.79 8.28 6.19
N PHE A 49 -1.70 7.44 7.21
CA PHE A 49 -0.63 6.45 7.37
C PHE A 49 -0.76 5.32 6.36
N GLU A 50 -1.99 4.90 6.03
CA GLU A 50 -2.21 3.95 4.94
C GLU A 50 -1.76 4.53 3.59
N ASN A 51 -2.06 5.81 3.31
CA ASN A 51 -1.58 6.47 2.08
C ASN A 51 -0.05 6.61 2.03
N GLU A 52 0.60 6.85 3.17
CA GLU A 52 2.06 6.93 3.29
C GLU A 52 2.70 5.55 3.07
N ALA A 53 2.12 4.49 3.64
CA ALA A 53 2.52 3.11 3.41
C ALA A 53 2.34 2.68 1.94
N ASP A 54 1.18 2.93 1.33
CA ASP A 54 0.91 2.64 -0.08
C ASP A 54 1.92 3.33 -1.00
N ARG A 55 2.23 4.60 -0.71
CA ARG A 55 3.23 5.35 -1.48
C ARG A 55 4.63 4.79 -1.33
N PHE A 56 5.03 4.40 -0.12
CA PHE A 56 6.30 3.73 0.09
C PHE A 56 6.40 2.44 -0.72
N VAL A 57 5.34 1.63 -0.76
CA VAL A 57 5.32 0.39 -1.57
C VAL A 57 5.41 0.70 -3.06
N ALA A 58 4.73 1.75 -3.54
CA ALA A 58 4.84 2.20 -4.93
C ALA A 58 6.29 2.61 -5.27
N GLU A 59 6.92 3.43 -4.42
CA GLU A 59 8.30 3.86 -4.61
C GLU A 59 9.28 2.67 -4.55
N LEU A 60 9.09 1.73 -3.61
CA LEU A 60 9.94 0.55 -3.46
C LEU A 60 9.91 -0.36 -4.69
N LEU A 61 8.75 -0.54 -5.32
CA LEU A 61 8.58 -1.49 -6.41
C LEU A 61 8.75 -0.87 -7.80
N LEU A 62 8.44 0.42 -7.95
CA LEU A 62 8.27 1.07 -9.25
C LEU A 62 9.19 2.27 -9.50
N SER A 63 9.93 2.79 -8.52
CA SER A 63 10.73 4.03 -8.67
C SER A 63 11.73 4.00 -9.83
N GLU A 64 12.37 2.87 -10.08
CA GLU A 64 13.34 2.69 -11.19
C GLU A 64 12.69 2.12 -12.47
N ARG A 65 11.36 1.95 -12.46
CA ARG A 65 10.62 1.34 -13.56
C ARG A 65 9.99 2.42 -14.42
N ILE A 66 10.39 2.46 -15.68
CA ILE A 66 9.91 3.46 -16.64
C ILE A 66 8.90 2.79 -17.60
N PRO A 67 7.74 3.41 -17.86
CA PRO A 67 6.82 2.96 -18.89
C PRO A 67 7.47 2.97 -20.27
N TYR A 68 7.18 1.97 -21.10
CA TYR A 68 7.60 1.97 -22.49
C TYR A 68 6.84 3.02 -23.30
N PRO A 69 7.40 3.52 -24.42
CA PRO A 69 6.68 4.43 -25.30
C PRO A 69 5.34 3.83 -25.76
N GLY A 70 4.23 4.51 -25.46
CA GLY A 70 2.88 4.06 -25.82
C GLY A 70 2.23 3.07 -24.85
N GLU A 71 2.92 2.64 -23.79
CA GLU A 71 2.38 1.75 -22.77
C GLU A 71 1.37 2.49 -21.89
N THR A 72 0.19 1.90 -21.70
CA THR A 72 -0.83 2.43 -20.81
C THR A 72 -0.51 2.12 -19.34
N VAL A 73 -1.11 2.88 -18.41
CA VAL A 73 -0.99 2.61 -16.96
C VAL A 73 -1.44 1.19 -16.58
N TYR A 74 -2.42 0.64 -17.30
CA TYR A 74 -2.93 -0.72 -17.07
C TYR A 74 -1.93 -1.79 -17.53
N GLU A 75 -1.31 -1.60 -18.69
CA GLU A 75 -0.27 -2.50 -19.21
C GLU A 75 0.98 -2.45 -18.35
N PHE A 76 1.40 -1.26 -17.93
CA PHE A 76 2.51 -1.08 -17.00
C PHE A 76 2.25 -1.77 -15.66
N ALA A 77 1.06 -1.59 -15.09
CA ALA A 77 0.66 -2.25 -13.85
C ALA A 77 0.66 -3.78 -13.97
N ALA A 78 0.13 -4.29 -15.09
CA ALA A 78 0.11 -5.73 -15.37
C ALA A 78 1.53 -6.30 -15.53
N ARG A 79 2.44 -5.58 -16.19
CA ARG A 79 3.84 -6.00 -16.40
C ARG A 79 4.62 -6.20 -15.10
N TYR A 80 4.28 -5.45 -14.05
CA TYR A 80 4.89 -5.57 -12.73
C TYR A 80 4.01 -6.31 -11.71
N GLU A 81 2.86 -6.84 -12.14
CA GLU A 81 1.91 -7.56 -11.29
C GLU A 81 1.46 -6.74 -10.07
N VAL A 82 1.24 -5.44 -10.28
CA VAL A 82 0.80 -4.51 -9.23
C VAL A 82 -0.59 -3.94 -9.53
N PRO A 83 -1.37 -3.55 -8.51
CA PRO A 83 -2.60 -2.79 -8.71
C PRO A 83 -2.34 -1.47 -9.44
N VAL A 84 -3.26 -1.08 -10.32
CA VAL A 84 -3.20 0.19 -11.07
C VAL A 84 -3.16 1.40 -10.13
N GLU A 85 -3.87 1.32 -9.00
CA GLU A 85 -3.87 2.40 -7.99
C GLU A 85 -2.48 2.64 -7.40
N LEU A 86 -1.67 1.58 -7.23
CA LEU A 86 -0.30 1.71 -6.75
C LEU A 86 0.58 2.49 -7.75
N VAL A 87 0.39 2.23 -9.06
CA VAL A 87 1.09 2.97 -10.12
C VAL A 87 0.68 4.45 -10.12
N LYS A 88 -0.62 4.74 -9.94
CA LYS A 88 -1.13 6.12 -9.86
C LYS A 88 -0.58 6.88 -8.66
N THR A 89 -0.29 6.20 -7.54
CA THR A 89 0.29 6.83 -6.34
C THR A 89 1.67 7.45 -6.59
N LEU A 90 2.47 6.85 -7.48
CA LEU A 90 3.81 7.34 -7.84
C LEU A 90 3.76 8.58 -8.74
N HIS A 91 2.81 8.62 -9.68
CA HIS A 91 2.70 9.66 -10.71
C HIS A 91 1.68 10.74 -10.38
N LYS A 92 1.59 11.18 -9.11
CA LYS A 92 0.77 12.35 -8.78
C LYS A 92 1.28 13.58 -9.54
N VAL A 93 0.62 13.87 -10.67
CA VAL A 93 0.59 15.15 -11.39
C VAL A 93 -0.17 16.16 -10.55
#